data_AF-A0A2S8FLN5-F1
#
_entry.id   AF-A0A2S8FLN5-F1
#
_cell.length_a   1.000
_cell.length_b   1.000
_cell.length_c   1.000
_cell.angle_alpha   90.00
_cell.angle_beta   90.00
_cell.angle_gamma   90.00
#
_symmetry.space_group_name_H-M   'P 1'
#
loop_
_entity.id
_entity.type
_entity.pdbx_description
1 polymer ?
#
loop_
_entity_poly.entity_id
_entity_poly.type
_entity_poly.pdbx_seq_one_letter_code
_entity_poly.pdbx_strand_id
1 'polypeptide(L)'
;MGRKSLRYGSLCYSSGVTMIDPTTHPDEQAKTDELLAAYLDNELSDAERAAVETRLVEDDTFRQRLDELDRAWDMLDSLPKVDLDDEKFVRTTVEMITVKASQEVQQFEESKRRSATLRKVGVALAMVVLMVAGYLVTQWRLDRPDRILVENLTVIENVDELELVEDIEFLEALKAEGLFVGESNDES
;
A
#
# COMPACT_ATOMS: atom_id res chain seq x y z
N MET A 1 57.52 19.66 68.37
CA MET A 1 56.98 19.22 67.06
C MET A 1 55.57 18.70 67.29
N GLY A 2 54.50 18.98 66.55
CA GLY A 2 54.27 19.75 65.34
C GLY A 2 52.78 20.15 65.27
N ARG A 3 52.49 21.09 64.38
CA ARG A 3 51.24 21.84 64.22
C ARG A 3 50.08 21.03 63.60
N LYS A 4 48.89 21.69 63.64
CA LYS A 4 47.67 21.60 62.79
C LYS A 4 46.49 20.97 63.56
N SER A 5 45.52 21.73 64.12
CA SER A 5 44.56 22.65 63.49
C SER A 5 43.98 22.10 62.20
N LEU A 6 42.74 21.60 62.26
CA LEU A 6 41.72 21.82 61.23
C LEU A 6 40.34 21.70 61.87
N ARG A 7 39.67 22.85 61.89
CA ARG A 7 38.24 23.02 62.12
C ARG A 7 37.50 22.37 60.94
N TYR A 8 36.50 21.55 61.22
CA TYR A 8 35.37 21.33 60.33
C TYR A 8 34.17 21.81 61.15
N GLY A 9 33.53 22.95 60.83
CA GLY A 9 33.11 23.34 59.49
C GLY A 9 31.62 23.01 59.43
N SER A 10 30.83 23.88 60.08
CA SER A 10 29.38 23.88 60.11
C SER A 10 28.81 23.69 58.70
N LEU A 11 28.13 22.56 58.48
CA LEU A 11 27.26 22.38 57.33
C LEU A 11 26.01 23.22 57.56
N CYS A 12 26.09 24.51 57.21
CA CYS A 12 24.90 25.32 56.98
C CYS A 12 24.30 24.87 55.66
N TYR A 13 23.24 24.07 55.76
CA TYR A 13 22.34 23.75 54.66
C TYR A 13 21.68 25.06 54.21
N SER A 14 22.16 25.63 53.10
CA SER A 14 21.53 26.78 52.46
C SER A 14 20.30 26.29 51.70
N SER A 15 19.16 26.27 52.38
CA SER A 15 17.85 26.10 51.76
C SER A 15 17.57 27.25 50.80
N GLY A 16 17.88 27.06 49.52
CA GLY A 16 17.32 27.85 48.42
C GLY A 16 15.94 27.31 48.05
N VAL A 17 14.96 27.43 48.95
CA VAL A 17 13.55 27.29 48.57
C VAL A 17 13.16 28.61 47.92
N THR A 18 12.96 28.58 46.60
CA THR A 18 12.38 29.70 45.85
C THR A 18 11.06 30.07 46.51
N MET A 19 11.02 31.25 47.12
CA MET A 19 9.80 31.88 47.57
C MET A 19 9.00 32.20 46.31
N ILE A 20 8.14 31.27 45.90
CA ILE A 20 7.03 31.58 45.00
C ILE A 20 6.22 32.62 45.77
N ASP A 21 6.18 33.86 45.28
CA ASP A 21 5.27 34.87 45.81
C ASP A 21 3.84 34.30 45.70
N PRO A 22 3.17 34.01 46.83
CA PRO A 22 1.86 33.37 46.81
C PRO A 22 0.76 34.27 46.25
N THR A 23 1.08 35.52 45.85
CA THR A 23 0.14 36.50 45.29
C THR A 23 0.20 36.61 43.77
N THR A 24 1.16 35.98 43.09
CA THR A 24 1.23 36.02 41.62
C THR A 24 0.32 34.95 41.01
N HIS A 25 -0.71 35.37 40.28
CA HIS A 25 -1.57 34.44 39.54
C HIS A 25 -0.76 33.72 38.45
N PRO A 26 -0.93 32.40 38.24
CA PRO A 26 -0.14 31.61 37.28
C PRO A 26 -0.13 32.18 35.86
N ASP A 27 -1.23 32.85 35.47
CA ASP A 27 -1.39 33.49 34.15
C ASP A 27 -0.48 34.71 33.97
N GLU A 28 -0.22 35.48 35.03
CA GLU A 28 0.63 36.67 34.97
C GLU A 28 2.12 36.31 34.93
N GLN A 29 2.51 35.23 35.62
CA GLN A 29 3.88 34.73 35.57
C GLN A 29 4.21 34.16 34.18
N ALA A 30 3.28 33.44 33.55
CA ALA A 30 3.46 32.93 32.19
C ALA A 30 3.66 34.05 31.16
N LYS A 31 2.87 35.13 31.23
CA LYS A 31 3.04 36.31 30.37
C LYS A 31 4.37 37.03 30.62
N THR A 32 4.80 37.07 31.88
CA THR A 32 6.09 37.66 32.27
C THR A 32 7.25 36.85 31.70
N ASP A 33 7.20 35.52 31.83
CA ASP A 33 8.22 34.62 31.29
C ASP A 33 8.25 34.67 29.75
N GLU A 34 7.09 34.77 29.08
CA GLU A 34 6.98 34.97 27.62
C GLU A 34 7.61 36.29 27.16
N LEU A 35 7.30 37.39 27.85
CA LEU A 35 7.87 38.71 27.55
C LEU A 35 9.40 38.74 27.71
N LEU A 36 9.93 38.08 28.76
CA LEU A 36 11.37 37.98 29.01
C LEU A 36 12.05 37.05 28.00
N ALA A 37 11.42 35.96 27.58
CA ALA A 37 11.93 35.08 26.52
C ALA A 37 12.03 35.85 25.19
N ALA A 38 10.97 36.58 24.81
CA ALA A 38 10.99 37.42 23.61
C ALA A 38 12.05 38.54 23.67
N TYR A 39 12.37 39.04 24.88
CA TYR A 39 13.49 39.97 25.06
C TYR A 39 14.84 39.30 24.78
N LEU A 40 15.07 38.09 25.32
CA LEU A 40 16.31 37.32 25.09
C LEU A 40 16.50 36.94 23.61
N ASP A 41 15.43 36.55 22.93
CA ASP A 41 15.44 36.18 21.50
C ASP A 41 15.42 37.41 20.56
N ASN A 42 15.39 38.62 21.14
CA ASN A 42 15.35 39.90 20.42
C ASN A 42 14.11 40.09 19.51
N GLU A 43 12.99 39.45 19.85
CA GLU A 43 11.74 39.50 19.08
C GLU A 43 10.81 40.67 19.48
N LEU A 44 11.16 41.43 20.52
CA LEU A 44 10.38 42.61 20.93
C LEU A 44 10.54 43.79 19.97
N SER A 45 9.45 44.56 19.80
CA SER A 45 9.53 45.87 19.16
C SER A 45 10.34 46.86 19.99
N ASP A 46 10.83 47.94 19.37
CA ASP A 46 11.66 48.94 20.07
C ASP A 46 10.94 49.60 21.27
N ALA A 47 9.62 49.80 21.17
CA ALA A 47 8.81 50.35 22.24
C ALA A 47 8.66 49.38 23.42
N GLU A 48 8.45 48.09 23.13
CA GLU A 48 8.34 47.03 24.14
C GLU A 48 9.68 46.78 24.82
N ARG A 49 10.78 46.75 24.05
CA ARG A 49 12.14 46.59 24.57
C ARG A 49 12.48 47.71 25.57
N ALA A 50 12.18 48.97 25.23
CA ALA A 50 12.41 50.10 26.13
C ALA A 50 11.59 50.02 27.42
N ALA A 51 10.35 49.52 27.34
CA ALA A 51 9.51 49.30 28.53
C ALA A 51 10.06 48.18 29.42
N VAL A 52 10.52 47.07 28.83
CA VAL A 52 11.16 45.96 29.54
C VAL A 52 12.47 46.42 30.22
N GLU A 53 13.31 47.17 29.52
CA GLU A 53 14.56 47.71 30.06
C GLU A 53 14.32 48.66 31.25
N THR A 54 13.31 49.54 31.14
CA THR A 54 12.91 50.41 32.25
C THR A 54 12.50 49.57 33.46
N ARG A 55 11.67 48.54 33.24
CA ARG A 55 11.22 47.64 34.31
C ARG A 55 12.36 46.83 34.93
N LEU A 56 13.33 46.39 34.13
CA LEU A 56 14.53 45.70 34.63
C LEU A 56 15.35 46.58 35.57
N VAL A 57 15.40 47.90 35.37
CA VAL A 57 16.10 48.81 36.28
C VAL A 57 15.38 48.93 37.63
N GLU A 58 14.05 48.91 37.63
CA GLU A 58 13.22 49.18 38.81
C GLU A 58 12.85 47.94 39.63
N ASP A 59 12.78 46.76 39.00
CA ASP A 59 12.24 45.54 39.59
C ASP A 59 13.30 44.42 39.73
N ASP A 60 13.74 44.21 40.97
CA ASP A 60 14.71 43.16 41.34
C ASP A 60 14.20 41.74 41.05
N THR A 61 12.89 41.51 41.20
CA THR A 61 12.28 40.18 40.98
C THR A 61 12.20 39.85 39.50
N PHE A 62 11.90 40.85 38.67
CA PHE A 62 11.89 40.74 37.22
C PHE A 62 13.30 40.46 36.66
N ARG A 63 14.34 41.08 37.25
CA ARG A 63 15.74 40.75 36.93
C ARG A 63 16.14 39.33 37.31
N GLN A 64 15.74 38.88 38.50
CA GLN A 64 16.01 37.49 38.92
C GLN A 64 15.36 36.49 37.98
N ARG A 65 14.15 36.77 37.48
CA ARG A 65 13.53 35.91 36.49
C ARG A 65 14.30 35.85 35.19
N LEU A 66 14.72 37.00 34.64
CA LEU A 66 15.52 37.03 33.42
C LEU A 66 16.80 36.18 33.55
N ASP A 67 17.51 36.30 34.68
CA ASP A 67 18.72 35.52 35.00
C ASP A 67 18.45 34.01 35.16
N GLU A 68 17.26 33.62 35.62
CA GLU A 68 16.85 32.20 35.63
C GLU A 68 16.59 31.65 34.22
N LEU A 69 15.96 32.43 33.34
CA LEU A 69 15.75 32.02 31.94
C LEU A 69 17.08 31.93 31.18
N ASP A 70 17.96 32.92 31.34
CA ASP A 70 19.28 32.97 30.70
C ASP A 70 20.14 31.74 31.09
N ARG A 71 20.17 31.38 32.38
CA ARG A 71 20.83 30.15 32.84
C ARG A 71 20.28 28.87 32.21
N ALA A 72 18.97 28.80 31.97
CA ALA A 72 18.37 27.64 31.32
C ALA A 72 18.86 27.51 29.87
N TRP A 73 19.05 28.63 29.17
CA TRP A 73 19.65 28.68 27.84
C TRP A 73 21.13 28.31 27.84
N ASP A 74 21.92 28.82 28.80
CA ASP A 74 23.32 28.42 28.98
C ASP A 74 23.47 26.91 29.19
N MET A 75 22.54 26.30 29.95
CA MET A 75 22.50 24.85 30.13
C MET A 75 22.20 24.13 28.81
N LEU A 76 21.36 24.69 27.94
CA LEU A 76 21.10 24.13 26.61
C LEU A 76 22.34 24.19 25.71
N ASP A 77 23.12 25.26 25.80
CA ASP A 77 24.38 25.39 25.07
C ASP A 77 25.46 24.43 25.56
N SER A 78 25.37 24.01 26.82
CA SER A 78 26.26 22.99 27.39
C SER A 78 25.97 21.56 26.91
N LEU A 79 24.90 21.34 26.13
CA LEU A 79 24.60 20.01 25.62
C LEU A 79 25.74 19.50 24.72
N PRO A 80 26.10 18.21 24.85
CA PRO A 80 27.09 17.59 23.99
C PRO A 80 26.60 17.67 22.53
N LYS A 81 27.29 18.47 21.73
CA LYS A 81 27.10 18.51 20.28
C LYS A 81 27.73 17.24 19.73
N VAL A 82 26.91 16.36 19.15
CA VAL A 82 27.39 15.19 18.43
C VAL A 82 28.00 15.69 17.13
N ASP A 83 29.30 15.53 16.96
CA ASP A 83 29.95 15.77 15.67
C ASP A 83 29.39 14.78 14.64
N LEU A 84 28.65 15.32 13.67
CA LEU A 84 28.03 14.56 12.59
C LEU A 84 29.06 14.12 11.52
N ASP A 85 30.35 14.36 11.75
CA ASP A 85 31.45 13.85 10.94
C ASP A 85 31.52 12.30 10.94
N ASP A 86 30.79 11.63 11.83
CA ASP A 86 30.60 10.19 11.78
C ASP A 86 29.58 9.82 10.69
N GLU A 87 30.09 9.67 9.46
CA GLU A 87 29.40 9.22 8.25
C GLU A 87 28.48 7.99 8.47
N LYS A 88 28.74 7.22 9.54
CA LYS A 88 27.93 6.08 9.99
C LYS A 88 26.50 6.45 10.39
N PHE A 89 26.27 7.62 11.00
CA PHE A 89 24.94 8.03 11.48
C PHE A 89 23.97 8.28 10.31
N VAL A 90 24.45 8.99 9.28
CA VAL A 90 23.70 9.24 8.04
C VAL A 90 23.49 7.92 7.29
N ARG A 91 24.51 7.05 7.26
CA ARG A 91 24.43 5.76 6.58
C ARG A 91 23.33 4.86 7.16
N THR A 92 23.22 4.74 8.48
CA THR A 92 22.18 3.88 9.11
C THR A 92 20.75 4.31 8.78
N THR A 93 20.51 5.61 8.60
CA THR A 93 19.18 6.12 8.24
C THR A 93 18.86 5.86 6.77
N VAL A 94 19.82 6.10 5.88
CA VAL A 94 19.68 5.82 4.45
C VAL A 94 19.54 4.31 4.18
N GLU A 95 20.29 3.48 4.89
CA GLU A 95 20.17 2.01 4.85
C GLU A 95 18.76 1.55 5.30
N MET A 96 18.21 2.13 6.36
CA MET A 96 16.85 1.78 6.81
C MET A 96 15.77 2.14 5.77
N ILE A 97 15.90 3.28 5.09
CA ILE A 97 14.95 3.72 4.05
C ILE A 97 15.05 2.81 2.82
N THR A 98 16.26 2.47 2.39
CA THR A 98 16.48 1.61 1.22
C THR A 98 15.98 0.19 1.43
N VAL A 99 16.15 -0.37 2.63
CA VAL A 99 15.62 -1.70 2.99
C VAL A 99 14.08 -1.71 2.90
N LYS A 100 13.39 -0.71 3.45
CA LYS A 100 11.92 -0.65 3.39
C LYS A 100 11.38 -0.52 1.96
N ALA A 101 12.01 0.31 1.12
CA ALA A 101 11.62 0.46 -0.28
C ALA A 101 11.77 -0.86 -1.06
N SER A 102 12.86 -1.60 -0.82
CA SER A 102 13.08 -2.89 -1.48
C SER A 102 12.08 -3.97 -1.03
N GLN A 103 11.66 -3.93 0.22
CA GLN A 103 10.74 -4.90 0.81
C GLN A 103 9.30 -4.70 0.32
N GLU A 104 8.85 -3.46 0.14
CA GLU A 104 7.54 -3.15 -0.43
C GLU A 104 7.45 -3.55 -1.91
N VAL A 105 8.50 -3.29 -2.69
CA VAL A 105 8.55 -3.69 -4.11
C VAL A 105 8.46 -5.21 -4.26
N GLN A 106 9.20 -5.97 -3.44
CA GLN A 106 9.14 -7.44 -3.47
C GLN A 106 7.75 -7.99 -3.12
N GLN A 107 7.07 -7.42 -2.12
CA GLN A 107 5.71 -7.82 -1.75
C GLN A 107 4.67 -7.50 -2.85
N PHE A 108 4.82 -6.37 -3.54
CA PHE A 108 3.98 -6.03 -4.69
C PHE A 108 4.22 -6.94 -5.90
N GLU A 109 5.47 -7.36 -6.15
CA GLU A 109 5.78 -8.28 -7.25
C GLU A 109 5.24 -9.70 -7.00
N GLU A 110 5.39 -10.23 -5.78
CA GLU A 110 4.89 -11.57 -5.44
C GLU A 110 3.36 -11.68 -5.55
N SER A 111 2.63 -10.67 -5.07
CA SER A 111 1.17 -10.61 -5.15
C SER A 111 0.67 -10.50 -6.59
N LYS A 112 1.36 -9.70 -7.43
CA LYS A 112 1.05 -9.55 -8.86
C LYS A 112 1.34 -10.83 -9.65
N ARG A 113 2.42 -11.56 -9.32
CA ARG A 113 2.77 -12.82 -9.97
C ARG A 113 1.75 -13.93 -9.69
N ARG A 114 1.27 -14.05 -8.44
CA ARG A 114 0.21 -15.01 -8.05
C ARG A 114 -1.13 -14.70 -8.73
N SER A 115 -1.52 -13.43 -8.78
CA SER A 115 -2.72 -12.96 -9.48
C SER A 115 -2.64 -13.23 -10.99
N ALA A 116 -1.49 -12.95 -11.61
CA ALA A 116 -1.29 -13.21 -13.04
C ALA A 116 -1.35 -14.71 -13.39
N THR A 117 -0.81 -15.59 -12.55
CA THR A 117 -0.91 -17.05 -12.76
C THR A 117 -2.34 -17.56 -12.59
N LEU A 118 -3.07 -17.07 -11.58
CA LEU A 118 -4.48 -17.44 -11.38
C LEU A 118 -5.36 -16.97 -12.54
N ARG A 119 -5.13 -15.74 -13.04
CA ARG A 119 -5.82 -15.22 -14.22
C ARG A 119 -5.51 -16.05 -15.48
N LYS A 120 -4.24 -16.45 -15.69
CA LYS A 120 -3.85 -17.33 -16.81
C LYS A 120 -4.55 -18.69 -16.75
N VAL A 121 -4.60 -19.30 -15.56
CA VAL A 121 -5.31 -20.58 -15.34
C VAL A 121 -6.81 -20.42 -15.58
N GLY A 122 -7.42 -19.33 -15.10
CA GLY A 122 -8.84 -19.04 -15.33
C GLY A 122 -9.19 -18.89 -16.82
N VAL A 123 -8.36 -18.20 -17.60
CA VAL A 123 -8.55 -18.07 -19.05
C VAL A 123 -8.43 -19.43 -19.76
N ALA A 124 -7.42 -20.23 -19.40
CA ALA A 124 -7.26 -21.56 -19.98
C ALA A 124 -8.47 -22.46 -19.68
N LEU A 125 -8.97 -22.43 -18.45
CA LEU A 125 -10.14 -23.21 -18.03
C LEU A 125 -11.41 -22.74 -18.75
N ALA A 126 -11.59 -21.44 -18.93
CA ALA A 126 -12.70 -20.89 -19.72
C ALA A 126 -12.64 -21.34 -21.19
N MET A 127 -11.46 -21.39 -21.81
CA MET A 127 -11.33 -21.92 -23.18
C MET A 127 -11.70 -23.40 -23.27
N VAL A 128 -11.30 -24.22 -22.29
CA VAL A 128 -11.69 -25.64 -22.24
C VAL A 128 -13.21 -25.78 -22.09
N VAL A 129 -13.84 -24.98 -21.21
CA VAL A 129 -15.30 -24.99 -21.04
C VAL A 129 -16.01 -24.62 -22.34
N LEU A 130 -15.55 -23.59 -23.06
CA LEU A 130 -16.11 -23.20 -24.35
C LEU A 130 -15.96 -24.30 -25.40
N MET A 131 -14.81 -24.99 -25.43
CA MET A 131 -14.57 -26.11 -26.34
C MET A 131 -15.52 -27.28 -26.05
N VAL A 132 -15.67 -27.66 -24.78
CA VAL A 132 -16.59 -28.73 -24.36
C VAL A 132 -18.04 -28.36 -24.65
N ALA A 133 -18.45 -27.12 -24.34
CA ALA A 133 -19.79 -26.63 -24.62
C ALA A 133 -20.08 -26.64 -26.12
N GLY A 134 -19.14 -26.17 -26.95
CA GLY A 134 -19.24 -26.22 -28.41
C GLY A 134 -19.38 -27.66 -28.93
N TYR A 135 -18.57 -28.59 -28.42
CA TYR A 135 -18.66 -30.00 -28.79
C TYR A 135 -20.02 -30.61 -28.43
N LEU A 136 -20.54 -30.35 -27.23
CA LEU A 136 -21.85 -30.85 -26.79
C LEU A 136 -23.00 -30.28 -27.63
N VAL A 137 -22.96 -28.98 -27.95
CA VAL A 137 -23.95 -28.33 -28.80
C VAL A 137 -23.93 -28.91 -30.21
N THR A 138 -22.73 -29.12 -30.77
CA THR A 138 -22.57 -29.73 -32.10
C THR A 138 -23.10 -31.15 -32.12
N GLN A 139 -22.72 -31.99 -31.15
CA GLN A 139 -23.25 -33.36 -31.02
C GLN A 139 -24.79 -33.37 -30.94
N TRP A 140 -25.38 -32.51 -30.10
CA TRP A 140 -26.83 -32.44 -29.95
C TRP A 140 -27.55 -31.95 -31.21
N ARG A 141 -26.90 -31.08 -31.99
CA ARG A 141 -27.45 -30.55 -33.24
C ARG A 141 -27.25 -31.49 -34.42
N LEU A 142 -26.14 -32.23 -34.49
CA LEU A 142 -25.80 -33.17 -35.57
C LEU A 142 -26.49 -34.53 -35.44
N ASP A 143 -26.83 -34.97 -34.22
CA ASP A 143 -27.61 -36.21 -34.00
C ASP A 143 -28.99 -36.22 -34.69
N ARG A 144 -29.53 -35.07 -35.10
CA ARG A 144 -30.83 -34.96 -35.78
C ARG A 144 -30.77 -34.90 -37.32
N PRO A 145 -29.92 -34.10 -37.97
CA PRO A 145 -29.86 -34.01 -39.44
C PRO A 145 -28.89 -35.02 -40.07
N ASP A 146 -27.80 -35.42 -39.42
CA ASP A 146 -26.77 -36.24 -40.08
C ASP A 146 -27.22 -37.67 -40.30
N ARG A 147 -28.12 -38.20 -39.44
CA ARG A 147 -28.75 -39.50 -39.70
C ARG A 147 -29.47 -39.53 -41.04
N ILE A 148 -30.15 -38.44 -41.41
CA ILE A 148 -30.84 -38.32 -42.70
C ILE A 148 -29.84 -38.26 -43.85
N LEU A 149 -28.71 -37.55 -43.68
CA LEU A 149 -27.66 -37.45 -44.71
C LEU A 149 -26.85 -38.74 -44.89
N VAL A 150 -26.62 -39.49 -43.80
CA VAL A 150 -25.94 -40.78 -43.83
C VAL A 150 -26.85 -41.86 -44.39
N GLU A 151 -28.14 -41.86 -44.02
CA GLU A 151 -29.14 -42.78 -44.56
C GLU A 151 -29.44 -42.52 -46.04
N ASN A 152 -29.43 -41.25 -46.46
CA ASN A 152 -29.62 -40.87 -47.86
C ASN A 152 -28.29 -40.65 -48.62
N LEU A 153 -27.15 -41.07 -48.07
CA LEU A 153 -25.83 -40.83 -48.69
C LEU A 153 -25.76 -41.46 -50.10
N THR A 154 -26.27 -42.69 -50.24
CA THR A 154 -26.32 -43.41 -51.53
C THR A 154 -27.20 -42.71 -52.56
N VAL A 155 -28.25 -42.01 -52.12
CA VAL A 155 -29.14 -41.23 -53.00
C VAL A 155 -28.47 -39.93 -53.42
N ILE A 156 -27.74 -39.28 -52.52
CA ILE A 156 -27.03 -38.01 -52.76
C ILE A 156 -25.77 -38.21 -53.63
N GLU A 157 -25.09 -39.35 -53.51
CA GLU A 157 -23.90 -39.68 -54.31
C GLU A 157 -24.26 -39.96 -55.77
N ASN A 158 -25.43 -40.54 -56.03
CA ASN A 158 -25.88 -40.92 -57.38
C ASN A 158 -26.95 -39.98 -57.95
N VAL A 159 -26.99 -38.71 -57.51
CA VAL A 159 -27.98 -37.73 -57.98
C VAL A 159 -27.94 -37.57 -59.50
N ASP A 160 -26.74 -37.54 -60.10
CA ASP A 160 -26.58 -37.40 -61.55
C ASP A 160 -27.17 -38.60 -62.33
N GLU A 161 -27.11 -39.81 -61.76
CA GLU A 161 -27.67 -41.02 -62.37
C GLU A 161 -29.19 -41.10 -62.18
N LEU A 162 -29.70 -40.56 -61.07
CA LEU A 162 -31.13 -40.44 -60.79
C LEU A 162 -31.79 -39.34 -61.63
N GLU A 163 -31.07 -38.29 -62.03
CA GLU A 163 -31.57 -37.21 -62.89
C GLU A 163 -31.77 -37.67 -64.35
N LEU A 164 -31.08 -38.72 -64.80
CA LEU A 164 -31.32 -39.34 -66.12
C LEU A 164 -32.67 -40.05 -66.21
N VAL A 165 -33.28 -40.38 -65.07
CA VAL A 165 -34.60 -41.01 -65.04
C VAL A 165 -35.66 -39.92 -64.93
N GLU A 166 -36.21 -39.52 -66.07
CA GLU A 166 -37.07 -38.34 -66.19
C GLU A 166 -38.41 -38.45 -65.42
N ASP A 167 -38.89 -39.65 -65.06
CA ASP A 167 -40.18 -39.81 -64.39
C ASP A 167 -40.27 -40.98 -63.40
N ILE A 168 -41.02 -40.79 -62.32
CA ILE A 168 -41.28 -41.78 -61.27
C ILE A 168 -42.13 -42.94 -61.82
N GLU A 169 -43.03 -42.67 -62.77
CA GLU A 169 -43.88 -43.68 -63.40
C GLU A 169 -43.04 -44.76 -64.12
N PHE A 170 -41.88 -44.39 -64.67
CA PHE A 170 -40.95 -45.31 -65.34
C PHE A 170 -40.28 -46.28 -64.36
N LEU A 171 -39.87 -45.79 -63.19
CA LEU A 171 -39.28 -46.63 -62.13
C LEU A 171 -40.31 -47.61 -61.56
N GLU A 172 -41.57 -47.19 -61.45
CA GLU A 172 -42.66 -48.02 -60.94
C GLU A 172 -43.02 -49.14 -61.94
N ALA A 173 -42.97 -48.85 -63.26
CA ALA A 173 -43.12 -49.85 -64.31
C ALA A 173 -41.96 -50.87 -64.32
N LEU A 174 -40.71 -50.43 -64.15
CA LEU A 174 -39.55 -51.35 -64.06
C LEU A 174 -39.60 -52.25 -62.82
N LYS A 175 -40.14 -51.74 -61.70
CA LYS A 175 -40.37 -52.53 -60.49
C LYS A 175 -41.48 -53.55 -60.68
N ALA A 176 -42.55 -53.19 -61.38
CA ALA A 176 -43.64 -54.11 -61.71
C ALA A 176 -43.17 -55.26 -62.63
N GLU A 177 -42.19 -54.99 -63.51
CA GLU A 177 -41.55 -55.99 -64.38
C GLU A 177 -40.46 -56.84 -63.67
N GLY A 178 -40.21 -56.58 -62.37
CA GLY A 178 -39.36 -57.42 -61.51
C GLY A 178 -37.86 -57.31 -61.78
N LEU A 179 -37.40 -56.25 -62.45
CA LEU A 179 -36.01 -56.07 -62.89
C LEU A 179 -35.03 -55.63 -61.80
N PHE A 180 -35.53 -55.24 -60.62
CA PHE A 180 -34.68 -54.96 -59.46
C PHE A 180 -34.47 -56.24 -58.64
N VAL A 181 -33.50 -57.05 -59.05
CA VAL A 181 -32.99 -58.17 -58.24
C VAL A 181 -31.85 -57.64 -57.38
N GLY A 182 -32.19 -57.06 -56.23
CA GLY A 182 -31.23 -56.85 -55.16
C GLY A 182 -31.16 -58.11 -54.30
N GLU A 183 -29.96 -58.62 -54.03
CA GLU A 183 -29.75 -59.60 -52.97
C GLU A 183 -30.26 -59.00 -51.66
N SER A 184 -31.48 -59.37 -51.28
CA SER A 184 -31.94 -59.26 -49.90
C SER A 184 -31.08 -60.23 -49.09
N ASN A 185 -30.00 -59.73 -48.51
CA ASN A 185 -29.40 -60.37 -47.35
C ASN A 185 -30.46 -60.34 -46.23
N ASP A 186 -31.31 -61.35 -46.23
CA ASP A 186 -31.93 -61.90 -45.04
C ASP A 186 -30.77 -62.39 -44.15
N GLU A 187 -30.34 -61.56 -43.21
CA GLU A 187 -29.59 -62.05 -42.05
C GLU A 187 -30.60 -62.61 -41.04
N SER A 188 -30.72 -63.94 -41.06
CA SER A 188 -30.69 -64.79 -39.87
C SER A 188 -29.57 -65.81 -40.03
#